data_AF-A0A957RK24-F1
#
_entry.id   AF-A0A957RK24-F1
#
_cell.length_a   1.000
_cell.length_b   1.000
_cell.length_c   1.000
_cell.angle_alpha   90.00
_cell.angle_beta   90.00
_cell.angle_gamma   90.00
#
_symmetry.space_group_name_H-M   'P 1'
#
loop_
_entity.id
_entity.type
_entity.pdbx_description
1 polymer ?
#
loop_
_entity_poly.entity_id
_entity_poly.type
_entity_poly.pdbx_seq_one_letter_code
_entity_poly.pdbx_strand_id
1 'polypeptide(L)'
;QISILAADDINEDGQPDLAWLDTTCGASTCFDTVMVRSWDGAQWNDWTSSTIVMAYADVTLDEERENGQGLEIILAGGEYGSVGAGPQRARTEVWGSVDGEPYTLMDKVYERSTCLYFKVLDAGEALTRYQEIGLVQAREMYNEAVTNRNLVPCGQRPGEADELRSFSLFRLALVDAYAGEPDAAAESVAQLQQAYPDSIYAALGQAWLDAYQAGGSIADACAAATAFAEQNPESYEALSDYGYANPTFTATDLCPVLAIQPAATPEPAATAEAPAATATEPITPILTLTATTDVSA
;
A
#
# COMPACT_ATOMS: atom_id res chain seq x y z
N GLN A 1 -19.59 -4.01 29.16
CA GLN A 1 -19.09 -3.33 30.38
C GLN A 1 -18.73 -1.94 29.95
N ILE A 2 -19.15 -0.91 30.68
CA ILE A 2 -18.88 0.47 30.30
C ILE A 2 -17.82 1.05 31.24
N SER A 3 -16.81 1.73 30.67
CA SER A 3 -15.80 2.50 31.41
C SER A 3 -15.63 3.86 30.75
N ILE A 4 -15.71 4.94 31.53
CA ILE A 4 -15.40 6.28 31.02
C ILE A 4 -13.89 6.39 30.81
N LEU A 5 -13.48 6.88 29.65
CA LEU A 5 -12.09 7.19 29.32
C LEU A 5 -11.79 8.66 29.63
N ALA A 6 -12.64 9.56 29.15
CA ALA A 6 -12.54 11.00 29.39
C ALA A 6 -13.91 11.69 29.33
N ALA A 7 -14.00 12.84 29.99
CA ALA A 7 -15.13 13.76 29.95
C ALA A 7 -14.58 15.20 30.06
N ASP A 8 -13.90 15.63 29.00
CA ASP A 8 -13.22 16.93 28.84
C ASP A 8 -13.13 17.25 27.35
N ASP A 9 -12.59 18.41 26.99
CA ASP A 9 -12.20 18.74 25.60
C ASP A 9 -10.93 17.94 25.23
N ILE A 10 -11.10 16.73 24.67
CA ILE A 10 -9.98 15.84 24.34
C ILE A 10 -9.48 16.02 22.91
N ASN A 11 -10.26 16.67 22.05
CA ASN A 11 -9.89 16.99 20.68
C ASN A 11 -9.35 18.42 20.51
N GLU A 12 -9.34 19.22 21.59
CA GLU A 12 -8.90 20.62 21.64
C GLU A 12 -9.70 21.59 20.72
N ASP A 13 -10.95 21.27 20.39
CA ASP A 13 -11.82 22.12 19.57
C ASP A 13 -12.55 23.22 20.36
N GLY A 14 -12.38 23.23 21.69
CA GLY A 14 -13.00 24.18 22.61
C GLY A 14 -14.38 23.75 23.10
N GLN A 15 -14.86 22.56 22.73
CA GLN A 15 -16.10 21.97 23.19
C GLN A 15 -15.83 20.73 24.06
N PRO A 16 -16.72 20.42 25.02
CA PRO A 16 -16.55 19.23 25.82
C PRO A 16 -16.84 17.97 25.00
N ASP A 17 -16.00 16.94 25.19
CA ASP A 17 -16.19 15.61 24.68
C ASP A 17 -16.53 14.60 25.79
N LEU A 18 -17.09 13.47 25.40
CA LEU A 18 -17.29 12.29 26.23
C LEU A 18 -16.78 11.07 25.48
N ALA A 19 -15.72 10.47 25.99
CA ALA A 19 -15.16 9.22 25.48
C ALA A 19 -15.37 8.08 26.49
N TRP A 20 -15.87 6.94 26.01
CA TRP A 20 -16.01 5.75 26.84
C TRP A 20 -15.76 4.47 26.04
N LEU A 21 -15.40 3.44 26.78
CA LEU A 21 -15.24 2.08 26.29
C LEU A 21 -16.52 1.27 26.59
N ASP A 22 -17.04 0.57 25.59
CA ASP A 22 -18.04 -0.49 25.76
C ASP A 22 -17.47 -1.85 25.36
N THR A 23 -17.25 -2.70 26.35
CA THR A 23 -16.74 -4.07 26.17
C THR A 23 -17.90 -5.07 26.05
N THR A 24 -18.00 -5.76 24.93
CA THR A 24 -18.95 -6.85 24.70
C THR A 24 -18.23 -8.17 24.48
N CYS A 25 -18.52 -9.17 25.32
CA CYS A 25 -17.92 -10.50 25.23
C CYS A 25 -18.86 -11.53 24.62
N GLY A 26 -18.38 -12.21 23.58
CA GLY A 26 -18.96 -13.44 23.05
C GLY A 26 -18.40 -14.69 23.74
N ALA A 27 -18.52 -15.84 23.08
CA ALA A 27 -18.07 -17.12 23.63
C ALA A 27 -16.55 -17.20 23.84
N SER A 28 -15.77 -16.55 22.97
CA SER A 28 -14.32 -16.69 22.93
C SER A 28 -13.59 -15.39 22.57
N THR A 29 -14.29 -14.27 22.46
CA THR A 29 -13.69 -12.98 22.11
C THR A 29 -14.48 -11.87 22.77
N CYS A 30 -13.77 -10.94 23.42
CA CYS A 30 -14.32 -9.68 23.87
C CYS A 30 -13.92 -8.59 22.88
N PHE A 31 -14.85 -7.72 22.54
CA PHE A 31 -14.61 -6.56 21.71
C PHE A 31 -14.79 -5.31 22.55
N ASP A 32 -13.82 -4.42 22.44
CA ASP A 32 -13.77 -3.13 23.09
C ASP A 32 -14.07 -2.09 22.02
N THR A 33 -15.23 -1.43 22.14
CA THR A 33 -15.66 -0.36 21.24
C THR A 33 -15.45 0.97 21.93
N VAL A 34 -14.64 1.84 21.33
CA VAL A 34 -14.48 3.22 21.80
C VAL A 34 -15.57 4.08 21.16
N MET A 35 -16.32 4.77 22.00
CA MET A 35 -17.34 5.73 21.61
C MET A 35 -16.85 7.12 21.98
N VAL A 36 -16.93 8.06 21.03
CA VAL A 36 -16.63 9.48 21.28
C VAL A 36 -17.85 10.30 20.91
N ARG A 37 -18.28 11.16 21.83
CA ARG A 37 -19.32 12.15 21.58
C ARG A 37 -18.75 13.54 21.83
N SER A 38 -18.89 14.43 20.85
CA SER A 38 -18.54 15.84 20.99
C SER A 38 -19.78 16.72 21.03
N TRP A 39 -19.72 17.83 21.77
CA TRP A 39 -20.81 18.79 21.89
C TRP A 39 -20.68 19.90 20.85
N ASP A 40 -21.68 20.08 19.98
CA ASP A 40 -21.64 21.11 18.93
C ASP A 40 -22.20 22.48 19.36
N GLY A 41 -22.49 22.68 20.65
CA GLY A 41 -23.22 23.84 21.16
C GLY A 41 -24.74 23.61 21.34
N ALA A 42 -25.30 22.55 20.76
CA ALA A 42 -26.73 22.24 20.82
C ALA A 42 -27.05 20.77 21.12
N GLN A 43 -26.25 19.82 20.65
CA GLN A 43 -26.43 18.39 20.85
C GLN A 43 -25.09 17.64 20.89
N TRP A 44 -25.15 16.41 21.40
CA TRP A 44 -24.02 15.48 21.38
C TRP A 44 -24.04 14.67 20.08
N ASN A 45 -22.97 14.77 19.28
CA ASN A 45 -22.82 14.06 18.01
C ASN A 45 -21.82 12.93 18.12
N ASP A 46 -21.89 11.94 17.21
CA ASP A 46 -20.78 10.99 17.05
C ASP A 46 -19.56 11.74 16.53
N TRP A 47 -18.43 11.61 17.20
CA TRP A 47 -17.18 12.26 16.80
C TRP A 47 -16.13 11.26 16.32
N THR A 48 -16.59 10.18 15.68
CA THR A 48 -15.73 9.19 15.03
C THR A 48 -16.13 9.08 13.56
N SER A 49 -15.16 9.04 12.64
CA SER A 49 -15.43 8.85 11.21
C SER A 49 -15.89 7.43 10.88
N SER A 50 -15.56 6.48 11.76
CA SER A 50 -15.89 5.07 11.66
C SER A 50 -15.84 4.42 13.04
N THR A 51 -16.48 3.27 13.19
CA THR A 51 -16.45 2.52 14.45
C THR A 51 -15.03 2.14 14.85
N ILE A 52 -14.62 2.56 16.05
CA ILE A 52 -13.35 2.19 16.66
C ILE A 52 -13.59 0.96 17.52
N VAL A 53 -13.19 -0.22 17.02
CA VAL A 53 -13.41 -1.49 17.71
C VAL A 53 -12.24 -2.44 17.54
N MET A 54 -11.84 -3.09 18.64
CA MET A 54 -10.74 -4.05 18.62
C MET A 54 -11.00 -5.19 19.62
N ALA A 55 -10.56 -6.40 19.27
CA ALA A 55 -10.65 -7.55 20.16
C ALA A 55 -9.62 -7.42 21.30
N TYR A 56 -10.06 -7.58 22.54
CA TYR A 56 -9.23 -7.47 23.75
C TYR A 56 -8.30 -6.26 23.73
N ALA A 57 -8.88 -5.08 23.51
CA ALA A 57 -8.09 -3.87 23.36
C ALA A 57 -7.64 -3.35 24.73
N ASP A 58 -6.36 -3.03 24.84
CA ASP A 58 -5.87 -2.06 25.81
C ASP A 58 -6.00 -0.67 25.20
N VAL A 59 -6.77 0.22 25.84
CA VAL A 59 -7.13 1.53 25.29
C VAL A 59 -6.60 2.64 26.20
N THR A 60 -5.82 3.54 25.62
CA THR A 60 -5.30 4.72 26.29
C THR A 60 -5.61 6.00 25.51
N LEU A 61 -5.65 7.12 26.23
CA LEU A 61 -5.65 8.47 25.66
C LEU A 61 -4.31 9.11 25.98
N ASP A 62 -3.56 9.54 24.98
CA ASP A 62 -2.24 10.16 25.15
C ASP A 62 -1.94 11.14 24.01
N GLU A 63 -0.97 12.03 24.21
CA GLU A 63 -0.42 12.90 23.17
C GLU A 63 0.77 12.19 22.49
N GLU A 64 0.48 11.33 21.52
CA GLU A 64 1.49 10.57 20.77
C GLU A 64 2.06 11.39 19.61
N ARG A 65 1.29 12.33 19.04
CA ARG A 65 1.73 13.11 17.87
C ARG A 65 1.41 14.59 17.96
N GLU A 66 2.33 15.41 17.45
CA GLU A 66 2.12 16.86 17.33
C GLU A 66 0.98 17.25 16.38
N ASN A 67 0.62 16.39 15.43
CA ASN A 67 -0.41 16.65 14.43
C ASN A 67 -1.78 16.05 14.77
N GLY A 68 -1.90 15.30 15.87
CA GLY A 68 -3.16 14.72 16.32
C GLY A 68 -4.16 15.75 16.83
N GLN A 69 -3.67 16.87 17.38
CA GLN A 69 -4.39 17.92 18.13
C GLN A 69 -5.24 17.33 19.29
N GLY A 70 -4.89 17.68 20.53
CA GLY A 70 -5.42 17.01 21.72
C GLY A 70 -4.91 15.58 21.90
N LEU A 71 -5.71 14.76 22.60
CA LEU A 71 -5.40 13.37 22.95
C LEU A 71 -5.80 12.40 21.84
N GLU A 72 -4.87 11.58 21.38
CA GLU A 72 -5.17 10.46 20.49
C GLU A 72 -5.71 9.24 21.25
N ILE A 73 -6.56 8.47 20.57
CA ILE A 73 -7.06 7.19 21.06
C ILE A 73 -6.12 6.10 20.53
N ILE A 74 -5.40 5.46 21.45
CA ILE A 74 -4.44 4.40 21.14
C ILE A 74 -5.06 3.07 21.58
N LEU A 75 -5.16 2.13 20.64
CA LEU A 75 -5.65 0.78 20.90
C LEU A 75 -4.54 -0.23 20.61
N ALA A 76 -4.22 -1.09 21.58
CA ALA A 76 -3.31 -2.22 21.39
C ALA A 76 -4.03 -3.55 21.63
N GLY A 77 -3.92 -4.49 20.69
CA GLY A 77 -4.57 -5.80 20.78
C GLY A 77 -4.97 -6.35 19.42
N GLY A 78 -6.19 -6.87 19.30
CA GLY A 78 -6.78 -7.25 18.01
C GLY A 78 -6.70 -8.73 17.65
N GLU A 79 -6.28 -9.59 18.58
CA GLU A 79 -6.28 -11.05 18.40
C GLU A 79 -7.58 -11.67 18.97
N TYR A 80 -8.36 -12.32 18.13
CA TYR A 80 -9.53 -13.11 18.47
C TYR A 80 -9.14 -14.37 19.25
N GLY A 81 -9.84 -14.66 20.34
CA GLY A 81 -9.61 -15.85 21.18
C GLY A 81 -10.17 -17.16 20.61
N SER A 82 -10.26 -17.30 19.29
CA SER A 82 -10.80 -18.47 18.59
C SER A 82 -9.75 -19.12 17.70
N VAL A 83 -9.66 -20.46 17.74
CA VAL A 83 -8.78 -21.21 16.83
C VAL A 83 -9.19 -21.02 15.36
N GLY A 84 -10.49 -20.83 15.09
CA GLY A 84 -10.99 -20.64 13.72
C GLY A 84 -10.63 -19.30 13.08
N ALA A 85 -10.07 -18.36 13.87
CA ALA A 85 -9.58 -17.08 13.36
C ALA A 85 -8.35 -17.27 12.46
N GLY A 86 -7.61 -18.37 12.63
CA GLY A 86 -6.37 -18.67 11.92
C GLY A 86 -5.15 -17.96 12.51
N PRO A 87 -4.04 -17.80 11.75
CA PRO A 87 -2.90 -17.04 12.23
C PRO A 87 -3.31 -15.59 12.47
N GLN A 88 -2.82 -15.02 13.57
CA GLN A 88 -3.10 -13.65 13.96
C GLN A 88 -1.81 -12.96 14.41
N ARG A 89 -1.87 -11.63 14.45
CA ARG A 89 -0.86 -10.79 15.06
C ARG A 89 -1.55 -9.59 15.67
N ALA A 90 -1.14 -9.24 16.88
CA ALA A 90 -1.61 -8.02 17.51
C ALA A 90 -1.24 -6.79 16.66
N ARG A 91 -1.94 -5.70 16.89
CA ARG A 91 -1.70 -4.43 16.24
C ARG A 91 -1.96 -3.28 17.21
N THR A 92 -1.32 -2.17 16.92
CA THR A 92 -1.60 -0.87 17.50
C THR A 92 -2.30 -0.01 16.46
N GLU A 93 -3.41 0.62 16.85
CA GLU A 93 -4.08 1.65 16.06
C GLU A 93 -4.02 2.98 16.82
N VAL A 94 -3.71 4.06 16.11
CA VAL A 94 -3.74 5.43 16.63
C VAL A 94 -4.79 6.21 15.87
N TRP A 95 -5.75 6.77 16.60
CA TRP A 95 -6.82 7.60 16.07
C TRP A 95 -6.68 9.01 16.62
N GLY A 96 -6.76 10.01 15.74
CA GLY A 96 -6.66 11.42 16.16
C GLY A 96 -7.67 12.32 15.46
N SER A 97 -7.83 13.52 16.00
CA SER A 97 -8.80 14.53 15.61
C SER A 97 -8.08 15.77 15.06
N VAL A 98 -7.75 15.72 13.77
CA VAL A 98 -6.99 16.82 13.14
C VAL A 98 -7.91 18.03 12.94
N ASP A 99 -7.51 19.19 13.45
CA ASP A 99 -8.28 20.45 13.36
C ASP A 99 -9.68 20.34 14.00
N GLY A 100 -9.85 19.48 15.01
CA GLY A 100 -11.12 19.24 15.71
C GLY A 100 -12.13 18.40 14.92
N GLU A 101 -11.74 17.84 13.76
CA GLU A 101 -12.62 16.97 12.96
C GLU A 101 -12.80 15.59 13.61
N PRO A 102 -13.86 14.83 13.26
CA PRO A 102 -14.10 13.50 13.85
C PRO A 102 -12.87 12.59 13.82
N TYR A 103 -12.64 11.83 14.89
CA TYR A 103 -11.50 10.92 15.02
C TYR A 103 -11.40 9.98 13.81
N THR A 104 -10.23 10.00 13.16
CA THR A 104 -9.90 9.13 12.02
C THR A 104 -8.68 8.27 12.34
N LEU A 105 -8.58 7.10 11.69
CA LEU A 105 -7.42 6.22 11.84
C LEU A 105 -6.20 6.90 11.20
N MET A 106 -5.25 7.31 12.04
CA MET A 106 -4.01 7.95 11.59
C MET A 106 -2.92 6.93 11.31
N ASP A 107 -2.82 5.90 12.14
CA ASP A 107 -1.80 4.86 12.00
C ASP A 107 -2.30 3.48 12.42
N LYS A 108 -1.76 2.47 11.78
CA LYS A 108 -1.99 1.06 12.07
C LYS A 108 -0.69 0.30 11.90
N VAL A 109 -0.17 -0.20 13.01
CA VAL A 109 1.09 -0.93 13.04
C VAL A 109 0.84 -2.32 13.56
N TYR A 110 1.13 -3.32 12.75
CA TYR A 110 1.08 -4.72 13.17
C TYR A 110 2.37 -5.10 13.91
N GLU A 111 2.22 -5.97 14.91
CA GLU A 111 3.36 -6.59 15.58
C GLU A 111 4.21 -7.40 14.59
N ARG A 112 5.52 -7.44 14.86
CA ARG A 112 6.47 -8.17 14.01
C ARG A 112 6.16 -9.66 14.04
N SER A 113 6.27 -10.30 12.88
CA SER A 113 6.04 -11.74 12.76
C SER A 113 6.99 -12.38 11.75
N THR A 114 7.33 -13.65 11.98
CA THR A 114 8.04 -14.51 11.02
C THR A 114 7.08 -15.31 10.13
N CYS A 115 5.77 -15.11 10.27
CA CYS A 115 4.75 -15.73 9.43
C CYS A 115 4.89 -15.27 7.97
N LEU A 116 5.16 -16.22 7.07
CA LEU A 116 5.31 -15.94 5.64
C LEU A 116 4.03 -15.36 5.04
N TYR A 117 2.86 -15.86 5.44
CA TYR A 117 1.58 -15.35 4.97
C TYR A 117 1.40 -13.86 5.28
N PHE A 118 1.75 -13.42 6.50
CA PHE A 118 1.69 -12.01 6.86
C PHE A 118 2.65 -11.14 6.05
N LYS A 119 3.86 -11.63 5.74
CA LYS A 119 4.76 -10.91 4.83
C LYS A 119 4.13 -10.72 3.45
N VAL A 120 3.43 -11.73 2.94
CA VAL A 120 2.72 -11.65 1.65
C VAL A 120 1.56 -10.66 1.70
N LEU A 121 0.80 -10.63 2.80
CA LEU A 121 -0.27 -9.65 3.01
C LEU A 121 0.29 -8.22 3.10
N ASP A 122 1.37 -8.01 3.85
CA ASP A 122 2.04 -6.70 3.98
C ASP A 122 2.55 -6.19 2.62
N ALA A 123 3.14 -7.09 1.81
CA ALA A 123 3.56 -6.76 0.46
C ALA A 123 2.39 -6.38 -0.44
N GLY A 124 1.24 -7.06 -0.29
CA GLY A 124 0.01 -6.73 -0.99
C GLY A 124 -0.57 -5.38 -0.59
N GLU A 125 -0.57 -5.04 0.70
CA GLU A 125 -0.98 -3.73 1.19
C GLU A 125 -0.03 -2.62 0.69
N ALA A 126 1.29 -2.85 0.73
CA ALA A 126 2.25 -1.92 0.17
C ALA A 126 2.01 -1.66 -1.33
N LEU A 127 1.59 -2.68 -2.08
CA LEU A 127 1.25 -2.56 -3.49
C LEU A 127 -0.03 -1.74 -3.71
N THR A 128 -1.07 -1.92 -2.91
CA THR A 128 -2.31 -1.13 -3.04
C THR A 128 -2.12 0.33 -2.61
N ARG A 129 -1.23 0.57 -1.65
CA ARG A 129 -0.84 1.89 -1.14
C ARG A 129 0.35 2.50 -1.90
N TYR A 130 0.58 2.10 -3.14
CA TYR A 130 1.73 2.57 -3.94
C TYR A 130 1.81 4.10 -4.08
N GLN A 131 0.69 4.83 -3.99
CA GLN A 131 0.69 6.30 -4.04
C GLN A 131 1.30 6.93 -2.77
N GLU A 132 1.18 6.26 -1.63
CA GLU A 132 1.69 6.70 -0.34
C GLU A 132 3.10 6.18 -0.07
N ILE A 133 3.34 4.90 -0.41
CA ILE A 133 4.55 4.15 0.01
C ILE A 133 5.53 3.94 -1.15
N GLY A 134 5.03 3.92 -2.40
CA GLY A 134 5.81 3.62 -3.59
C GLY A 134 5.98 2.12 -3.87
N LEU A 135 6.23 1.78 -5.15
CA LEU A 135 6.38 0.39 -5.61
C LEU A 135 7.63 -0.31 -5.07
N VAL A 136 8.67 0.44 -4.70
CA VAL A 136 9.94 -0.10 -4.18
C VAL A 136 9.68 -0.92 -2.91
N GLN A 137 8.82 -0.44 -2.02
CA GLN A 137 8.53 -1.14 -0.77
C GLN A 137 7.83 -2.48 -1.02
N ALA A 138 6.85 -2.50 -1.94
CA ALA A 138 6.16 -3.73 -2.33
C ALA A 138 7.14 -4.73 -2.96
N ARG A 139 8.02 -4.27 -3.85
CA ARG A 139 9.08 -5.10 -4.46
C ARG A 139 9.99 -5.72 -3.40
N GLU A 140 10.49 -4.93 -2.46
CA GLU A 140 11.35 -5.42 -1.38
C GLU A 140 10.63 -6.46 -0.50
N MET A 141 9.38 -6.20 -0.12
CA MET A 141 8.60 -7.13 0.70
C MET A 141 8.31 -8.45 -0.01
N TYR A 142 7.93 -8.42 -1.29
CA TYR A 142 7.76 -9.67 -2.06
C TYR A 142 9.09 -10.40 -2.27
N ASN A 143 10.20 -9.69 -2.50
CA ASN A 143 11.51 -10.31 -2.60
C ASN A 143 11.92 -10.98 -1.27
N GLU A 144 11.62 -10.36 -0.13
CA GLU A 144 11.80 -10.99 1.18
C GLU A 144 10.92 -12.24 1.34
N ALA A 145 9.64 -12.19 0.92
CA ALA A 145 8.77 -13.37 0.95
C ALA A 145 9.39 -14.54 0.15
N VAL A 146 9.97 -14.25 -1.02
CA VAL A 146 10.61 -15.23 -1.90
C VAL A 146 11.92 -15.78 -1.32
N THR A 147 12.76 -14.95 -0.72
CA THR A 147 14.16 -15.29 -0.43
C THR A 147 14.48 -15.53 1.04
N ASN A 148 13.76 -14.88 1.96
CA ASN A 148 14.06 -14.94 3.39
C ASN A 148 13.67 -16.31 3.96
N ARG A 149 14.66 -17.05 4.45
CA ARG A 149 14.49 -18.40 5.03
C ARG A 149 14.06 -18.39 6.50
N ASN A 150 14.06 -17.22 7.16
CA ASN A 150 13.52 -17.08 8.50
C ASN A 150 12.00 -16.91 8.51
N LEU A 151 11.39 -16.66 7.35
CA LEU A 151 9.93 -16.68 7.20
C LEU A 151 9.44 -18.12 7.11
N VAL A 152 8.52 -18.47 8.01
CA VAL A 152 7.99 -19.82 8.19
C VAL A 152 6.50 -19.86 7.84
N PRO A 153 5.98 -21.01 7.37
CA PRO A 153 4.54 -21.19 7.26
C PRO A 153 3.86 -21.05 8.62
N CYS A 154 2.66 -20.49 8.61
CA CYS A 154 1.87 -20.15 9.79
C CYS A 154 0.39 -20.58 9.64
N GLY A 155 0.02 -21.08 8.46
CA GLY A 155 -1.18 -21.87 8.26
C GLY A 155 -1.00 -23.33 8.72
N GLN A 156 -1.99 -24.16 8.40
CA GLN A 156 -2.02 -25.58 8.79
C GLN A 156 -1.84 -26.53 7.59
N ARG A 157 -1.63 -25.98 6.39
CA ARG A 157 -1.65 -26.77 5.15
C ARG A 157 -0.26 -27.21 4.69
N PRO A 158 -0.15 -28.42 4.11
CA PRO A 158 1.09 -28.82 3.44
C PRO A 158 1.32 -27.95 2.21
N GLY A 159 2.59 -27.66 1.91
CA GLY A 159 2.98 -26.91 0.71
C GLY A 159 2.83 -25.39 0.80
N GLU A 160 2.34 -24.84 1.92
CA GLU A 160 2.15 -23.40 2.13
C GLU A 160 3.39 -22.56 1.75
N ALA A 161 4.59 -23.01 2.15
CA ALA A 161 5.81 -22.25 1.89
C ALA A 161 6.08 -22.11 0.38
N ASP A 162 5.87 -23.17 -0.40
CA ASP A 162 6.09 -23.14 -1.85
C ASP A 162 4.95 -22.38 -2.55
N GLU A 163 3.72 -22.53 -2.07
CA GLU A 163 2.55 -21.77 -2.54
C GLU A 163 2.74 -20.26 -2.39
N LEU A 164 3.08 -19.79 -1.18
CA LEU A 164 3.26 -18.36 -0.91
C LEU A 164 4.48 -17.77 -1.61
N ARG A 165 5.58 -18.53 -1.73
CA ARG A 165 6.78 -18.07 -2.48
C ARG A 165 6.53 -18.01 -3.97
N SER A 166 5.83 -19.00 -4.53
CA SER A 166 5.46 -18.99 -5.96
C SER A 166 4.46 -17.88 -6.28
N PHE A 167 3.46 -17.64 -5.43
CA PHE A 167 2.59 -16.47 -5.54
C PHE A 167 3.37 -15.14 -5.45
N SER A 168 4.35 -15.05 -4.54
CA SER A 168 5.17 -13.84 -4.39
C SER A 168 6.03 -13.56 -5.62
N LEU A 169 6.53 -14.59 -6.32
CA LEU A 169 7.23 -14.41 -7.60
C LEU A 169 6.30 -13.87 -8.69
N PHE A 170 5.06 -14.38 -8.78
CA PHE A 170 4.07 -13.80 -9.68
C PHE A 170 3.79 -12.32 -9.34
N ARG A 171 3.69 -11.99 -8.05
CA ARG A 171 3.53 -10.59 -7.61
C ARG A 171 4.72 -9.70 -7.91
N LEU A 172 5.94 -10.21 -7.82
CA LEU A 172 7.14 -9.47 -8.27
C LEU A 172 7.04 -9.13 -9.75
N ALA A 173 6.63 -10.08 -10.60
CA ALA A 173 6.44 -9.81 -12.02
C ALA A 173 5.46 -8.65 -12.26
N LEU A 174 4.35 -8.62 -11.51
CA LEU A 174 3.38 -7.54 -11.58
C LEU A 174 3.97 -6.19 -11.13
N VAL A 175 4.68 -6.17 -9.99
CA VAL A 175 5.32 -4.96 -9.46
C VAL A 175 6.36 -4.42 -10.45
N ASP A 176 7.17 -5.29 -11.04
CA ASP A 176 8.19 -4.91 -12.01
C ASP A 176 7.60 -4.34 -13.30
N ALA A 177 6.48 -4.90 -13.78
CA ALA A 177 5.75 -4.32 -14.90
C ALA A 177 5.21 -2.91 -14.58
N TYR A 178 4.64 -2.70 -13.39
CA TYR A 178 4.20 -1.37 -12.95
C TYR A 178 5.34 -0.38 -12.77
N ALA A 179 6.54 -0.86 -12.42
CA ALA A 179 7.75 -0.05 -12.35
C ALA A 179 8.33 0.28 -13.74
N GLY A 180 7.75 -0.25 -14.83
CA GLY A 180 8.25 -0.04 -16.19
C GLY A 180 9.47 -0.90 -16.52
N GLU A 181 9.63 -2.05 -15.85
CA GLU A 181 10.75 -2.97 -15.99
C GLU A 181 10.28 -4.32 -16.58
N PRO A 182 9.92 -4.39 -17.88
CA PRO A 182 9.33 -5.59 -18.48
C PRO A 182 10.29 -6.79 -18.51
N ASP A 183 11.60 -6.56 -18.60
CA ASP A 183 12.60 -7.63 -18.55
C ASP A 183 12.67 -8.27 -17.16
N ALA A 184 12.62 -7.47 -16.09
CA ALA A 184 12.56 -7.95 -14.71
C ALA A 184 11.25 -8.70 -14.44
N ALA A 185 10.13 -8.22 -15.01
CA ALA A 185 8.85 -8.91 -14.94
C ALA A 185 8.92 -10.31 -15.58
N ALA A 186 9.53 -10.42 -16.78
CA ALA A 186 9.73 -11.68 -17.45
C ALA A 186 10.69 -12.62 -16.67
N GLU A 187 11.74 -12.07 -16.05
CA GLU A 187 12.66 -12.84 -15.21
C GLU A 187 11.97 -13.44 -13.98
N SER A 188 11.10 -12.68 -13.32
CA SER A 188 10.29 -13.17 -12.19
C SER A 188 9.40 -14.36 -12.58
N VAL A 189 8.77 -14.31 -13.76
CA VAL A 189 7.97 -15.43 -14.30
C VAL A 189 8.85 -16.63 -14.68
N ALA A 190 10.02 -16.40 -15.27
CA ALA A 190 10.96 -17.47 -15.59
C ALA A 190 11.48 -18.17 -14.32
N GLN A 191 11.79 -17.40 -13.27
CA GLN A 191 12.19 -17.93 -11.97
C GLN A 191 11.05 -18.75 -11.34
N LEU A 192 9.82 -18.27 -11.43
CA LEU A 192 8.63 -18.98 -10.97
C LEU A 192 8.50 -20.35 -11.64
N GLN A 193 8.64 -20.41 -12.96
CA GLN A 193 8.57 -21.67 -13.73
C GLN A 193 9.73 -22.61 -13.40
N GLN A 194 10.93 -22.07 -13.18
CA GLN A 194 12.11 -22.88 -12.88
C GLN A 194 12.06 -23.47 -11.47
N ALA A 195 11.68 -22.66 -10.47
CA ALA A 195 11.70 -23.05 -9.07
C ALA A 195 10.45 -23.83 -8.65
N TYR A 196 9.30 -23.53 -9.27
CA TYR A 196 7.99 -24.07 -8.90
C TYR A 196 7.19 -24.51 -10.15
N PRO A 197 7.71 -25.45 -10.98
CA PRO A 197 7.07 -25.83 -12.24
C PRO A 197 5.66 -26.41 -12.08
N ASP A 198 5.37 -27.02 -10.92
CA ASP A 198 4.08 -27.63 -10.61
C ASP A 198 3.11 -26.66 -9.90
N SER A 199 3.53 -25.42 -9.62
CA SER A 199 2.68 -24.42 -8.97
C SER A 199 1.62 -23.89 -9.93
N ILE A 200 0.38 -23.74 -9.45
CA ILE A 200 -0.70 -23.10 -10.21
C ILE A 200 -0.32 -21.67 -10.64
N TYR A 201 0.52 -21.00 -9.84
CA TYR A 201 1.00 -19.66 -10.15
C TYR A 201 1.99 -19.65 -11.33
N ALA A 202 2.68 -20.75 -11.63
CA ALA A 202 3.55 -20.81 -12.81
C ALA A 202 2.74 -20.75 -14.12
N ALA A 203 1.61 -21.44 -14.18
CA ALA A 203 0.68 -21.36 -15.31
C ALA A 203 -0.03 -20.00 -15.36
N LEU A 204 -0.46 -19.47 -14.22
CA LEU A 204 -1.06 -18.13 -14.12
C LEU A 204 -0.07 -17.05 -14.59
N GLY A 205 1.18 -17.10 -14.12
CA GLY A 205 2.24 -16.17 -14.50
C GLY A 205 2.58 -16.23 -15.99
N GLN A 206 2.55 -17.43 -16.60
CA GLN A 206 2.72 -17.56 -18.04
C GLN A 206 1.55 -16.92 -18.82
N ALA A 207 0.31 -17.19 -18.42
CA ALA A 207 -0.87 -16.58 -19.06
C ALA A 207 -0.84 -15.05 -18.97
N TRP A 208 -0.43 -14.53 -17.81
CA TRP A 208 -0.21 -13.11 -17.61
C TRP A 208 0.90 -12.56 -18.52
N LEU A 209 2.06 -13.22 -18.59
CA LEU A 209 3.21 -12.78 -19.38
C LEU A 209 2.92 -12.77 -20.88
N ASP A 210 2.23 -13.80 -21.40
CA ASP A 210 1.83 -13.87 -22.81
C ASP A 210 0.96 -12.68 -23.21
N ALA A 211 -0.03 -12.34 -22.37
CA ALA A 211 -0.89 -11.18 -22.59
C ALA A 211 -0.12 -9.86 -22.43
N TYR A 212 0.76 -9.75 -21.44
CA TYR A 212 1.60 -8.57 -21.24
C TYR A 212 2.53 -8.33 -22.44
N GLN A 213 3.15 -9.37 -23.01
CA GLN A 213 4.04 -9.24 -24.17
C GLN A 213 3.29 -8.95 -25.47
N ALA A 214 2.06 -9.44 -25.61
CA ALA A 214 1.24 -9.19 -26.81
C ALA A 214 0.75 -7.74 -26.90
N GLY A 215 0.36 -7.15 -25.78
CA GLY A 215 -0.29 -5.82 -25.74
C GLY A 215 0.49 -4.71 -25.04
N GLY A 216 1.51 -5.04 -24.24
CA GLY A 216 2.20 -4.09 -23.34
C GLY A 216 1.32 -3.55 -22.21
N SER A 217 0.09 -4.05 -22.09
CA SER A 217 -0.96 -3.55 -21.21
C SER A 217 -1.06 -4.43 -19.97
N ILE A 218 -0.77 -3.85 -18.80
CA ILE A 218 -0.90 -4.55 -17.52
C ILE A 218 -2.38 -4.88 -17.24
N ALA A 219 -3.31 -4.04 -17.68
CA ALA A 219 -4.74 -4.29 -17.55
C ALA A 219 -5.17 -5.55 -18.33
N ASP A 220 -4.70 -5.73 -19.56
CA ASP A 220 -5.01 -6.92 -20.36
C ASP A 220 -4.32 -8.17 -19.80
N ALA A 221 -3.07 -8.01 -19.31
CA ALA A 221 -2.35 -9.07 -18.63
C ALA A 221 -3.08 -9.54 -17.35
N CYS A 222 -3.55 -8.59 -16.54
CA CYS A 222 -4.35 -8.92 -15.36
C CYS A 222 -5.71 -9.53 -15.72
N ALA A 223 -6.36 -9.09 -16.80
CA ALA A 223 -7.58 -9.73 -17.28
C ALA A 223 -7.35 -11.20 -17.67
N ALA A 224 -6.21 -11.51 -18.30
CA ALA A 224 -5.83 -12.90 -18.61
C ALA A 224 -5.55 -13.72 -17.34
N ALA A 225 -4.84 -13.14 -16.35
CA ALA A 225 -4.60 -13.78 -15.06
C ALA A 225 -5.91 -14.06 -14.29
N THR A 226 -6.84 -13.10 -14.27
CA THR A 226 -8.17 -13.26 -13.65
C THR A 226 -8.98 -14.34 -14.36
N ALA A 227 -9.02 -14.34 -15.70
CA ALA A 227 -9.73 -15.38 -16.45
C ALA A 227 -9.13 -16.78 -16.23
N PHE A 228 -7.81 -16.88 -16.07
CA PHE A 228 -7.16 -18.13 -15.65
C PHE A 228 -7.60 -18.53 -14.24
N ALA A 229 -7.59 -17.60 -13.29
CA ALA A 229 -7.94 -17.86 -11.90
C ALA A 229 -9.41 -18.27 -11.72
N GLU A 230 -10.35 -17.70 -12.48
CA GLU A 230 -11.76 -18.11 -12.49
C GLU A 230 -11.96 -19.56 -12.96
N GLN A 231 -11.08 -20.03 -13.86
CA GLN A 231 -11.08 -21.43 -14.32
C GLN A 231 -10.34 -22.38 -13.38
N ASN A 232 -9.53 -21.84 -12.47
CA ASN A 232 -8.72 -22.58 -11.50
C ASN A 232 -8.88 -21.94 -10.10
N PRO A 233 -10.05 -22.07 -9.45
CA PRO A 233 -10.37 -21.41 -8.20
C PRO A 233 -9.38 -21.66 -7.06
N GLU A 234 -8.70 -22.80 -7.08
CA GLU A 234 -7.65 -23.14 -6.13
C GLU A 234 -6.54 -22.07 -6.05
N SER A 235 -6.34 -21.28 -7.12
CA SER A 235 -5.36 -20.19 -7.17
C SER A 235 -5.65 -19.03 -6.20
N TYR A 236 -6.90 -18.82 -5.77
CA TYR A 236 -7.26 -17.78 -4.79
C TYR A 236 -7.97 -18.34 -3.55
N GLU A 237 -8.65 -19.47 -3.67
CA GLU A 237 -9.22 -20.18 -2.51
C GLU A 237 -8.10 -20.60 -1.55
N ALA A 238 -6.94 -20.98 -2.08
CA ALA A 238 -5.79 -21.27 -1.26
C ALA A 238 -5.39 -20.07 -0.39
N LEU A 239 -5.28 -18.87 -0.95
CA LEU A 239 -4.87 -17.67 -0.21
C LEU A 239 -5.91 -17.19 0.82
N SER A 240 -7.15 -17.68 0.71
CA SER A 240 -8.27 -17.34 1.60
C SER A 240 -8.42 -18.28 2.80
N ASP A 241 -7.76 -19.44 2.77
CA ASP A 241 -7.93 -20.50 3.76
C ASP A 241 -6.98 -20.32 4.96
N TYR A 242 -7.02 -19.13 5.55
CA TYR A 242 -6.25 -18.75 6.73
C TYR A 242 -7.18 -18.35 7.88
N GLY A 243 -8.40 -18.86 7.92
CA GLY A 243 -9.37 -18.56 8.98
C GLY A 243 -10.03 -17.18 8.85
N TYR A 244 -11.10 -16.97 9.62
CA TYR A 244 -12.01 -15.84 9.39
C TYR A 244 -11.45 -14.46 9.78
N ALA A 245 -10.30 -14.41 10.48
CA ALA A 245 -9.65 -13.13 10.80
C ALA A 245 -8.69 -12.66 9.70
N ASN A 246 -8.53 -13.44 8.63
CA ASN A 246 -7.67 -13.14 7.50
C ASN A 246 -8.50 -12.79 6.25
N PRO A 247 -7.90 -12.08 5.27
CA PRO A 247 -8.63 -11.65 4.08
C PRO A 247 -9.13 -12.82 3.24
N THR A 248 -10.30 -12.65 2.63
CA THR A 248 -10.77 -13.50 1.53
C THR A 248 -10.27 -12.94 0.21
N PHE A 249 -9.70 -13.80 -0.62
CA PHE A 249 -9.27 -13.48 -1.98
C PHE A 249 -10.29 -13.95 -3.00
N THR A 250 -10.33 -13.22 -4.10
CA THR A 250 -11.07 -13.53 -5.33
C THR A 250 -10.09 -13.60 -6.51
N ALA A 251 -10.56 -14.08 -7.66
CA ALA A 251 -9.76 -14.11 -8.89
C ALA A 251 -9.20 -12.74 -9.29
N THR A 252 -9.95 -11.65 -9.03
CA THR A 252 -9.50 -10.29 -9.33
C THR A 252 -8.40 -9.81 -8.37
N ASP A 253 -8.39 -10.33 -7.14
CA ASP A 253 -7.40 -9.92 -6.15
C ASP A 253 -6.00 -10.38 -6.53
N LEU A 254 -5.85 -11.47 -7.30
CA LEU A 254 -4.55 -12.00 -7.71
C LEU A 254 -3.74 -10.99 -8.56
N CYS A 255 -4.39 -10.20 -9.41
CA CYS A 255 -3.74 -9.21 -10.28
C CYS A 255 -4.48 -7.85 -10.22
N PRO A 256 -4.22 -7.03 -9.19
CA PRO A 256 -4.86 -5.73 -9.05
C PRO A 256 -4.42 -4.78 -10.16
N VAL A 257 -5.39 -4.12 -10.77
CA VAL A 257 -5.16 -3.05 -11.75
C VAL A 257 -4.96 -1.73 -11.01
N LEU A 258 -3.73 -1.22 -11.02
CA LEU A 258 -3.37 0.04 -10.36
C LEU A 258 -3.54 1.22 -11.31
N ALA A 259 -3.97 2.36 -10.78
CA ALA A 259 -4.10 3.61 -11.53
C ALA A 259 -2.75 4.32 -11.75
N ILE A 260 -1.74 3.58 -12.19
CA ILE A 260 -0.41 4.11 -12.52
C ILE A 260 -0.45 4.56 -13.98
N GLN A 261 -0.27 5.86 -14.21
CA GLN A 261 -0.07 6.37 -15.57
C GLN A 261 1.29 5.85 -16.07
N PRO A 262 1.37 5.27 -17.28
CA PRO A 262 2.66 4.93 -17.85
C PRO A 262 3.51 6.20 -17.90
N ALA A 263 4.77 6.10 -17.48
CA ALA A 263 5.71 7.21 -17.58
C ALA A 263 5.65 7.75 -19.01
N ALA A 264 5.29 9.03 -19.16
CA ALA A 264 5.24 9.66 -20.46
C ALA A 264 6.59 9.43 -21.15
N THR A 265 6.57 8.77 -22.30
CA THR A 265 7.76 8.73 -23.15
C THR A 265 8.17 10.19 -23.37
N PRO A 266 9.39 10.62 -22.99
CA PRO A 266 9.79 11.98 -23.20
C PRO A 266 9.64 12.28 -24.69
N GLU A 267 8.78 13.25 -25.00
CA GLU A 267 8.58 13.73 -26.36
C GLU A 267 9.97 14.06 -26.93
N PRO A 268 10.32 13.57 -28.13
CA PRO A 268 11.60 13.90 -28.73
C PRO A 268 11.70 15.42 -28.77
N ALA A 269 12.70 15.97 -28.09
CA ALA A 269 12.92 17.41 -28.04
C ALA A 269 12.84 17.94 -29.48
N ALA A 270 11.82 18.77 -29.73
CA ALA A 270 11.62 19.39 -31.04
C ALA A 270 12.96 20.00 -31.45
N THR A 271 13.50 19.51 -32.57
CA THR A 271 14.77 19.98 -33.09
C THR A 271 14.61 21.47 -33.33
N ALA A 272 15.28 22.29 -32.53
CA ALA A 272 15.25 23.73 -32.67
C ALA A 272 15.77 24.07 -34.07
N GLU A 273 14.86 24.45 -34.95
CA GLU A 273 15.17 24.89 -36.30
C GLU A 273 16.00 26.16 -36.17
N ALA A 274 17.24 26.10 -36.68
CA ALA A 274 18.16 27.24 -36.64
C ALA A 274 17.53 28.44 -37.36
N PRO A 275 17.55 29.65 -36.77
CA PRO A 275 16.94 30.81 -37.41
C PRO A 275 17.68 31.14 -38.72
N ALA A 276 16.89 31.29 -39.78
CA ALA A 276 17.36 31.71 -41.09
C ALA A 276 18.09 33.06 -41.01
N ALA A 277 19.33 33.08 -41.51
CA ALA A 277 20.10 34.30 -41.68
C ALA A 277 19.38 35.24 -42.64
N THR A 278 18.89 36.37 -42.12
CA THR A 278 18.34 37.46 -42.92
C THR A 278 19.49 38.33 -43.43
N ALA A 279 19.48 38.54 -44.74
CA ALA A 279 20.50 39.27 -45.47
C ALA A 279 20.52 40.77 -45.12
N THR A 280 21.74 41.26 -45.03
CA THR A 280 22.20 42.60 -44.67
C THR A 280 21.68 43.72 -45.59
N GLU A 281 21.19 44.82 -45.02
CA GLU A 281 21.10 46.11 -45.74
C GLU A 281 22.44 46.87 -45.68
N PRO A 282 22.86 47.55 -46.75
CA PRO A 282 24.17 48.18 -46.83
C PRO A 282 24.24 49.49 -46.03
N ILE A 283 25.16 49.54 -45.07
CA ILE A 283 25.49 50.74 -44.29
C ILE A 283 26.38 51.64 -45.15
N THR A 284 25.95 52.89 -45.34
CA THR A 284 26.66 53.94 -46.09
C THR A 284 27.80 54.50 -45.21
N PRO A 285 29.00 54.77 -45.75
CA PRO A 285 30.16 55.13 -44.91
C PRO A 285 30.12 56.61 -44.51
N ILE A 286 30.31 56.89 -43.21
CA ILE A 286 30.72 58.22 -42.75
C ILE A 286 32.20 58.13 -42.34
N LEU A 287 33.03 58.71 -43.20
CA LEU A 287 34.42 59.03 -42.94
C LEU A 287 34.50 60.01 -41.76
N THR A 288 35.21 59.67 -40.70
CA THR A 288 35.94 60.70 -39.93
C THR A 288 37.30 60.17 -39.51
N LEU A 289 38.32 60.81 -40.06
CA LEU A 289 39.73 60.57 -39.84
C LEU A 289 40.14 61.30 -38.56
N THR A 290 40.76 60.60 -37.61
CA THR A 290 41.73 61.24 -36.71
C THR A 290 42.83 60.26 -36.37
N ALA A 291 44.01 60.54 -36.90
CA ALA A 291 45.25 59.89 -36.57
C ALA A 291 45.83 60.51 -35.29
N THR A 292 46.34 59.66 -34.39
CA THR A 292 47.47 60.02 -33.51
C THR A 292 48.33 58.78 -33.34
N THR A 293 49.55 58.92 -33.81
CA THR A 293 50.72 58.05 -33.65
C THR A 293 51.28 58.13 -32.23
N ASP A 294 51.74 56.99 -31.70
CA ASP A 294 53.02 56.78 -30.98
C ASP A 294 52.95 55.38 -30.31
N VAL A 295 53.72 54.35 -30.72
CA VAL A 295 55.17 54.12 -30.49
C VAL A 295 55.48 54.20 -28.99
N SER A 296 55.71 53.13 -28.25
CA SER A 296 56.95 52.33 -28.26
C SER A 296 56.86 51.16 -27.26
N ALA A 297 57.43 50.02 -27.67
CA ALA A 297 58.37 49.15 -26.93
C ALA A 297 57.90 48.42 -25.66
#